data_AF-A0AAI9X529-F1
#
_entry.id   AF-A0AAI9X529-F1
#
_cell.length_a   1.000
_cell.length_b   1.000
_cell.length_c   1.000
_cell.angle_alpha   90.00
_cell.angle_beta   90.00
_cell.angle_gamma   90.00
#
_symmetry.space_group_name_H-M   'P 1'
#
loop_
_entity.id
_entity.type
_entity.pdbx_description
1 polymer ?
#
loop_
_entity_poly.entity_id
_entity_poly.type
_entity_poly.pdbx_seq_one_letter_code
_entity_poly.pdbx_strand_id
1 'polypeptide(L)'
;MKSKITSPDLLDALLPEFEAGCRRFTPGGHYLDALQKPNAVYVHDSINKLTEDSLITESGGEYECDILVYATGFEPYQPRFPVTGRAGRSLNADWDREGPCESYMAAMVAEFPNFFVFNPPICPVNGSAIPGIERASDYMVRILSRLQTDKLRSVSVTQRAQRAFNQWVQSRMPHMVWSGPCKSWYKNDNGKVVVPWPGTVLHYYAATEIVRWEDFDLVYENPDEKYASFGNGVTIDGFMPNHFPWVHPPTDIQKPERNVEGASRVRAPPSNVLYRVTSQVLHLLGAWSYPGETPFKS
;
A
#
# COMPACT_ATOMS: atom_id res chain seq x y z
N MET A 1 -27.67 2.67 -19.43
CA MET A 1 -27.50 3.92 -20.20
C MET A 1 -28.69 4.16 -21.11
N LYS A 2 -28.98 3.28 -22.09
CA LYS A 2 -30.14 3.42 -23.01
C LYS A 2 -31.49 3.65 -22.33
N SER A 3 -31.75 3.03 -21.17
CA SER A 3 -32.99 3.22 -20.41
C SER A 3 -33.04 4.50 -19.56
N LYS A 4 -31.93 5.24 -19.45
CA LYS A 4 -31.76 6.38 -18.53
C LYS A 4 -31.50 7.70 -19.25
N ILE A 5 -30.89 7.66 -20.43
CA ILE A 5 -30.59 8.84 -21.24
C ILE A 5 -31.70 9.00 -22.28
N THR A 6 -32.41 10.13 -22.23
CA THR A 6 -33.53 10.44 -23.13
C THR A 6 -33.08 11.13 -24.41
N SER A 7 -32.01 11.95 -24.35
CA SER A 7 -31.44 12.63 -25.51
C SER A 7 -30.61 11.68 -26.38
N PRO A 8 -30.92 11.53 -27.69
CA PRO A 8 -30.14 10.71 -28.61
C PRO A 8 -28.67 11.15 -28.72
N ASP A 9 -28.43 12.47 -28.83
CA ASP A 9 -27.08 13.02 -29.00
C ASP A 9 -26.21 12.78 -27.74
N LEU A 10 -26.81 12.93 -26.55
CA LEU A 10 -26.13 12.64 -25.29
C LEU A 10 -25.85 11.13 -25.13
N LEU A 11 -26.76 10.27 -25.62
CA LEU A 11 -26.56 8.83 -25.59
C LEU A 11 -25.41 8.43 -26.51
N ASP A 12 -25.36 8.96 -27.72
CA ASP A 12 -24.29 8.71 -28.68
C ASP A 12 -22.94 9.12 -28.11
N ALA A 13 -22.85 10.32 -27.53
CA ALA A 13 -21.60 10.83 -26.98
C ALA A 13 -21.11 10.10 -25.71
N LEU A 14 -22.01 9.50 -24.92
CA LEU A 14 -21.64 8.83 -23.66
C LEU A 14 -21.52 7.32 -23.78
N LEU A 15 -22.02 6.71 -24.86
CA LEU A 15 -21.97 5.26 -25.02
C LEU A 15 -20.53 4.83 -25.35
N PRO A 16 -19.84 4.09 -24.47
CA PRO A 16 -18.45 3.73 -24.71
C PRO A 16 -18.32 2.67 -25.81
N GLU A 17 -17.32 2.85 -26.68
CA GLU A 17 -16.94 1.89 -27.74
C GLU A 17 -15.92 0.84 -27.26
N PHE A 18 -15.65 0.78 -25.95
CA PHE A 18 -14.70 -0.14 -25.34
C PHE A 18 -15.39 -1.12 -24.38
N GLU A 19 -14.71 -2.21 -24.07
CA GLU A 19 -15.24 -3.28 -23.25
C GLU A 19 -15.53 -2.83 -21.80
N ALA A 20 -16.61 -3.37 -21.23
CA ALA A 20 -16.99 -3.11 -19.85
C ALA A 20 -15.86 -3.55 -18.88
N GLY A 21 -15.37 -2.61 -18.08
CA GLY A 21 -14.27 -2.85 -17.13
C GLY A 21 -12.87 -2.54 -17.66
N CYS A 22 -12.72 -2.16 -18.94
CA CYS A 22 -11.44 -1.68 -19.48
C CYS A 22 -10.91 -0.46 -18.70
N ARG A 23 -11.83 0.37 -18.21
CA ARG A 23 -11.61 1.43 -17.23
C ARG A 23 -12.31 1.08 -15.92
N ARG A 24 -11.93 1.76 -14.83
CA ARG A 24 -12.69 1.70 -13.56
C ARG A 24 -14.14 2.17 -13.80
N PHE A 25 -15.10 1.46 -13.21
CA PHE A 25 -16.52 1.75 -13.45
C PHE A 25 -16.92 3.15 -13.00
N THR A 26 -17.36 3.94 -13.98
CA THR A 26 -17.95 5.27 -13.87
C THR A 26 -18.84 5.49 -15.10
N PRO A 27 -19.85 6.38 -15.09
CA PRO A 27 -20.39 7.15 -13.96
C PRO A 27 -21.59 6.46 -13.27
N GLY A 28 -21.97 6.96 -12.09
CA GLY A 28 -23.14 6.48 -11.35
C GLY A 28 -24.48 6.99 -11.91
N GLY A 29 -25.60 6.38 -11.50
CA GLY A 29 -26.94 6.75 -12.00
C GLY A 29 -27.29 8.24 -11.84
N HIS A 30 -26.97 8.83 -10.68
CA HIS A 30 -27.24 10.24 -10.40
C HIS A 30 -26.49 11.21 -11.32
N TYR A 31 -25.32 10.82 -11.84
CA TYR A 31 -24.57 11.63 -12.79
C TYR A 31 -25.30 11.71 -14.14
N LEU A 32 -25.83 10.57 -14.60
CA LEU A 32 -26.63 10.53 -15.84
C LEU A 32 -27.93 11.34 -15.69
N ASP A 33 -28.55 11.31 -14.51
CA ASP A 33 -29.74 12.13 -14.22
C ASP A 33 -29.39 13.63 -14.19
N ALA A 34 -28.21 13.99 -13.67
CA ALA A 34 -27.76 15.39 -13.59
C ALA A 34 -27.44 16.00 -14.96
N LEU A 35 -26.82 15.24 -15.88
CA LEU A 35 -26.48 15.70 -17.23
C LEU A 35 -27.71 16.06 -18.09
N GLN A 36 -28.89 15.61 -17.70
CA GLN A 36 -30.14 15.83 -18.44
C GLN A 36 -31.00 16.97 -17.86
N LYS A 37 -30.53 17.64 -16.80
CA LYS A 37 -31.26 18.79 -16.24
C LYS A 37 -31.21 19.98 -17.20
N PRO A 38 -32.24 20.85 -17.21
CA PRO A 38 -32.30 22.00 -18.13
C PRO A 38 -31.17 23.02 -17.91
N ASN A 39 -30.50 22.99 -16.76
CA ASN A 39 -29.37 23.86 -16.43
C ASN A 39 -28.00 23.20 -16.66
N ALA A 40 -27.95 22.03 -17.32
CA ALA A 40 -26.73 21.33 -17.66
C ALA A 40 -26.56 21.30 -19.18
N VAL A 41 -25.37 21.65 -19.64
CA VAL A 41 -24.97 21.55 -21.05
C VAL A 41 -23.78 20.61 -21.13
N TYR A 42 -23.90 19.58 -21.96
CA TYR A 42 -22.80 18.67 -22.24
C TYR A 42 -22.04 19.15 -23.48
N VAL A 43 -20.74 19.37 -23.33
CA VAL A 43 -19.85 19.85 -24.39
C VAL A 43 -18.78 18.78 -24.60
N HIS A 44 -18.73 18.19 -25.79
CA HIS A 44 -17.75 17.14 -26.16
C HIS A 44 -16.57 17.70 -26.99
N ASP A 45 -16.53 19.01 -27.19
CA ASP A 45 -15.46 19.67 -27.94
C ASP A 45 -14.19 19.85 -27.10
N SER A 46 -13.04 19.87 -27.75
CA SER A 46 -11.75 20.13 -27.09
C SER A 46 -11.64 21.59 -26.69
N ILE A 47 -10.95 21.84 -25.57
CA ILE A 47 -10.70 23.19 -25.07
C ILE A 47 -9.53 23.80 -25.84
N ASN A 48 -9.72 24.97 -26.44
CA ASN A 48 -8.67 25.74 -27.10
C ASN A 48 -7.94 26.64 -26.09
N LYS A 49 -8.69 27.50 -25.39
CA LYS A 49 -8.13 28.44 -24.41
C LYS A 49 -9.15 28.88 -23.36
N LEU A 50 -8.64 29.47 -22.29
CA LEU A 50 -9.42 30.19 -21.29
C LEU A 50 -9.19 31.70 -21.46
N THR A 51 -10.25 32.50 -21.29
CA THR A 51 -10.18 33.95 -21.12
C THR A 51 -10.31 34.30 -19.64
N GLU A 52 -10.51 35.58 -19.33
CA GLU A 52 -10.76 36.03 -17.95
C GLU A 52 -12.06 35.46 -17.38
N ASP A 53 -13.05 35.23 -18.24
CA ASP A 53 -14.45 34.95 -17.89
C ASP A 53 -15.08 33.80 -18.70
N SER A 54 -14.38 33.23 -19.69
CA SER A 54 -14.93 32.24 -20.61
C SER A 54 -13.99 31.08 -20.92
N LEU A 55 -14.57 29.95 -21.28
CA LEU A 55 -13.90 28.82 -21.92
C LEU A 55 -14.22 28.83 -23.41
N ILE A 56 -13.18 28.77 -24.25
CA ILE A 56 -13.31 28.73 -25.70
C ILE A 56 -12.90 27.34 -26.19
N THR A 57 -13.77 26.70 -26.96
CA THR A 57 -13.53 25.39 -27.56
C THR A 57 -12.89 25.50 -28.94
N GLU A 58 -12.33 24.41 -29.46
CA GLU A 58 -11.65 24.38 -30.77
C GLU A 58 -12.59 24.68 -31.94
N SER A 59 -13.88 24.34 -31.84
CA SER A 59 -14.89 24.74 -32.84
C SER A 59 -15.33 26.21 -32.74
N GLY A 60 -14.81 26.96 -31.76
CA GLY A 60 -15.12 28.37 -31.55
C GLY A 60 -16.33 28.62 -30.64
N GLY A 61 -16.83 27.59 -29.95
CA GLY A 61 -17.85 27.76 -28.91
C GLY A 61 -17.30 28.53 -27.71
N GLU A 62 -18.06 29.50 -27.22
CA GLU A 62 -17.69 30.31 -26.05
C GLU A 62 -18.68 30.05 -24.91
N TYR A 63 -18.13 29.76 -23.73
CA TYR A 63 -18.89 29.43 -22.53
C TYR A 63 -18.43 30.32 -21.38
N GLU A 64 -19.20 31.36 -21.09
CA GLU A 64 -18.99 32.21 -19.91
C GLU A 64 -19.10 31.37 -18.63
N CYS A 65 -18.18 31.57 -17.70
CA CYS A 65 -18.16 30.86 -16.43
C CYS A 65 -17.59 31.73 -15.29
N ASP A 66 -18.34 31.83 -14.19
CA ASP A 66 -17.84 32.45 -12.95
C ASP A 66 -16.87 31.53 -12.18
N ILE A 67 -17.01 30.21 -12.37
CA ILE A 67 -16.26 29.19 -11.65
C ILE A 67 -15.85 28.09 -12.62
N LEU A 68 -14.54 27.76 -12.62
CA LEU A 68 -13.98 26.63 -13.35
C LEU A 68 -13.51 25.54 -12.40
N VAL A 69 -13.96 24.30 -12.63
CA VAL A 69 -13.60 23.13 -11.82
C VAL A 69 -12.79 22.14 -12.65
N TYR A 70 -11.54 21.89 -12.27
CA TYR A 70 -10.67 20.92 -12.94
C TYR A 70 -10.89 19.50 -12.42
N ALA A 71 -11.53 18.66 -13.25
CA ALA A 71 -11.68 17.23 -13.01
C ALA A 71 -10.76 16.39 -13.92
N THR A 72 -9.51 16.81 -14.09
CA THR A 72 -8.55 16.32 -15.10
C THR A 72 -7.80 15.03 -14.72
N GLY A 73 -8.18 14.38 -13.62
CA GLY A 73 -7.56 13.13 -13.17
C GLY A 73 -6.30 13.35 -12.32
N PHE A 74 -5.36 12.40 -12.41
CA PHE A 74 -4.15 12.35 -11.58
C PHE A 74 -3.03 11.54 -12.26
N GLU A 75 -1.79 11.75 -11.82
CA GLU A 75 -0.65 10.89 -12.17
C GLU A 75 -0.48 9.78 -11.11
N PRO A 76 -0.62 8.49 -11.46
CA PRO A 76 -0.76 7.41 -10.47
C PRO A 76 0.50 7.10 -9.66
N TYR A 77 1.69 7.16 -10.27
CA TYR A 77 2.91 6.58 -9.67
C TYR A 77 4.14 7.48 -9.63
N GLN A 78 4.04 8.77 -9.93
CA GLN A 78 5.19 9.67 -9.74
C GLN A 78 5.39 9.96 -8.23
N PRO A 79 6.52 9.52 -7.62
CA PRO A 79 6.82 9.86 -6.23
C PRO A 79 6.98 11.38 -6.09
N ARG A 80 6.43 11.96 -5.02
CA ARG A 80 6.44 13.43 -4.80
C ARG A 80 7.81 13.99 -4.43
N PHE A 81 8.75 13.13 -4.10
CA PHE A 81 10.13 13.46 -3.78
C PHE A 81 11.05 12.45 -4.45
N PRO A 82 12.32 12.81 -4.71
CA PRO A 82 13.29 11.88 -5.25
C PRO A 82 13.49 10.68 -4.33
N VAL A 83 13.31 9.47 -4.85
CA VAL A 83 13.65 8.22 -4.15
C VAL A 83 14.79 7.55 -4.89
N THR A 84 15.94 7.43 -4.22
CA THR A 84 17.17 6.89 -4.82
C THR A 84 17.51 5.53 -4.21
N GLY A 85 17.67 4.54 -5.08
CA GLY A 85 18.09 3.19 -4.74
C GLY A 85 19.59 2.96 -4.91
N ARG A 86 19.98 1.69 -5.02
CA ARG A 86 21.36 1.26 -5.26
C ARG A 86 21.91 1.90 -6.55
N ALA A 87 23.21 2.19 -6.53
CA ALA A 87 23.94 2.76 -7.66
C ALA A 87 23.29 4.02 -8.29
N GLY A 88 22.56 4.81 -7.50
CA GLY A 88 21.92 6.05 -7.98
C GLY A 88 20.62 5.84 -8.76
N ARG A 89 20.05 4.62 -8.78
CA ARG A 89 18.80 4.33 -9.47
C ARG A 89 17.65 5.20 -8.95
N SER A 90 16.88 5.80 -9.84
CA SER A 90 15.78 6.71 -9.47
C SER A 90 14.43 6.00 -9.60
N LEU A 91 13.67 5.92 -8.49
CA LEU A 91 12.33 5.34 -8.53
C LEU A 91 11.38 6.21 -9.35
N ASN A 92 11.58 7.54 -9.33
CA ASN A 92 10.81 8.47 -10.12
C ASN A 92 10.96 8.19 -11.62
N ALA A 93 12.17 7.83 -12.07
CA ALA A 93 12.40 7.41 -13.45
C ALA A 93 11.82 6.02 -13.73
N ASP A 94 11.93 5.08 -12.78
CA ASP A 94 11.37 3.74 -12.93
C ASP A 94 9.82 3.75 -13.03
N TRP A 95 9.17 4.66 -12.31
CA TRP A 95 7.70 4.79 -12.26
C TRP A 95 7.16 5.94 -13.10
N ASP A 96 8.00 6.52 -13.94
CA ASP A 96 7.55 7.46 -14.95
C ASP A 96 6.65 6.75 -16.00
N ARG A 97 5.84 7.52 -16.72
CA ARG A 97 4.93 7.00 -17.75
C ARG A 97 5.66 6.34 -18.91
N GLU A 98 6.90 6.72 -19.17
CA GLU A 98 7.76 6.04 -20.16
C GLU A 98 8.57 4.90 -19.52
N GLY A 99 8.61 4.85 -18.19
CA GLY A 99 9.36 3.90 -17.39
C GLY A 99 8.76 2.48 -17.33
N PRO A 100 9.51 1.54 -16.71
CA PRO A 100 9.06 0.16 -16.54
C PRO A 100 7.78 0.04 -15.72
N CYS A 101 7.55 0.92 -14.73
CA CYS A 101 6.44 0.90 -13.79
C CYS A 101 6.23 -0.49 -13.17
N GLU A 102 7.23 -0.98 -12.45
CA GLU A 102 7.24 -2.34 -11.89
C GLU A 102 7.38 -2.33 -10.37
N SER A 103 6.79 -3.34 -9.74
CA SER A 103 7.00 -3.68 -8.34
C SER A 103 7.08 -5.21 -8.18
N TYR A 104 7.44 -5.67 -7.00
CA TYR A 104 7.37 -7.06 -6.60
C TYR A 104 6.29 -7.26 -5.54
N MET A 105 5.38 -8.20 -5.79
CA MET A 105 4.26 -8.57 -4.91
C MET A 105 3.44 -7.37 -4.40
N ALA A 106 3.36 -6.30 -5.19
CA ALA A 106 2.67 -5.05 -4.84
C ALA A 106 3.10 -4.44 -3.50
N ALA A 107 4.36 -4.66 -3.07
CA ALA A 107 4.83 -4.25 -1.75
C ALA A 107 6.26 -3.71 -1.73
N MET A 108 7.13 -4.13 -2.66
CA MET A 108 8.56 -3.80 -2.66
C MET A 108 9.07 -3.56 -4.07
N VAL A 109 10.27 -2.99 -4.20
CA VAL A 109 10.91 -2.71 -5.49
C VAL A 109 12.38 -3.13 -5.45
N ALA A 110 12.83 -3.84 -6.49
CA ALA A 110 14.22 -4.28 -6.63
C ALA A 110 15.15 -3.07 -6.73
N GLU A 111 16.36 -3.19 -6.15
CA GLU A 111 17.34 -2.11 -6.03
C GLU A 111 16.98 -0.98 -5.04
N PHE A 112 15.88 -1.10 -4.31
CA PHE A 112 15.51 -0.20 -3.21
C PHE A 112 15.48 -0.98 -1.88
N PRO A 113 16.63 -1.19 -1.22
CA PRO A 113 16.69 -1.96 0.02
C PRO A 113 15.86 -1.31 1.13
N ASN A 114 15.19 -2.12 1.94
CA ASN A 114 14.31 -1.69 3.03
C ASN A 114 13.16 -0.76 2.60
N PHE A 115 12.88 -0.64 1.29
CA PHE A 115 11.78 0.14 0.78
C PHE A 115 10.52 -0.71 0.66
N PHE A 116 9.49 -0.32 1.41
CA PHE A 116 8.17 -0.91 1.38
C PHE A 116 7.15 0.16 1.00
N VAL A 117 6.18 -0.21 0.16
CA VAL A 117 5.25 0.76 -0.42
C VAL A 117 3.87 0.15 -0.63
N PHE A 118 2.84 0.92 -0.30
CA PHE A 118 1.45 0.55 -0.56
C PHE A 118 1.00 1.01 -1.93
N ASN A 119 0.18 0.18 -2.58
CA ASN A 119 -0.35 0.42 -3.92
C ASN A 119 0.71 0.88 -4.94
N PRO A 120 1.88 0.23 -5.05
CA PRO A 120 2.79 0.50 -6.17
C PRO A 120 2.18 -0.01 -7.49
N PRO A 121 2.87 0.13 -8.63
CA PRO A 121 2.46 -0.56 -9.86
C PRO A 121 2.15 -2.04 -9.63
N ILE A 122 1.14 -2.58 -10.33
CA ILE A 122 0.67 -3.97 -10.25
C ILE A 122 0.12 -4.31 -8.86
N CYS A 123 -0.86 -3.53 -8.41
CA CYS A 123 -1.55 -3.69 -7.13
C CYS A 123 -3.03 -4.05 -7.27
N PRO A 124 -3.64 -4.72 -6.28
CA PRO A 124 -5.05 -5.09 -6.31
C PRO A 124 -5.97 -3.88 -6.01
N VAL A 125 -6.20 -3.05 -7.02
CA VAL A 125 -7.04 -1.83 -6.92
C VAL A 125 -8.33 -1.89 -7.75
N ASN A 126 -8.59 -3.02 -8.40
CA ASN A 126 -9.83 -3.26 -9.14
C ASN A 126 -10.97 -3.57 -8.16
N GLY A 127 -11.56 -2.50 -7.62
CA GLY A 127 -12.58 -2.55 -6.58
C GLY A 127 -12.20 -1.66 -5.40
N SER A 128 -12.34 -2.20 -4.19
CA SER A 128 -11.80 -1.57 -2.98
C SER A 128 -10.29 -1.81 -2.91
N ALA A 129 -9.52 -0.76 -2.62
CA ALA A 129 -8.08 -0.87 -2.37
C ALA A 129 -7.77 -1.40 -0.96
N ILE A 130 -8.74 -1.35 -0.04
CA ILE A 130 -8.53 -1.67 1.39
C ILE A 130 -8.04 -3.11 1.59
N PRO A 131 -8.67 -4.17 1.01
CA PRO A 131 -8.16 -5.53 1.18
C PRO A 131 -6.74 -5.71 0.62
N GLY A 132 -6.41 -4.97 -0.44
CA GLY A 132 -5.05 -4.91 -0.98
C GLY A 132 -4.03 -4.36 0.01
N ILE A 133 -4.36 -3.23 0.64
CA ILE A 133 -3.53 -2.57 1.64
C ILE A 133 -3.38 -3.43 2.89
N GLU A 134 -4.48 -3.99 3.40
CA GLU A 134 -4.47 -4.90 4.55
C GLU A 134 -3.53 -6.09 4.29
N ARG A 135 -3.65 -6.68 3.11
CA ARG A 135 -2.82 -7.83 2.76
C ARG A 135 -1.35 -7.48 2.55
N ALA A 136 -1.07 -6.37 1.87
CA ALA A 136 0.27 -5.86 1.72
C ALA A 136 0.90 -5.55 3.09
N SER A 137 0.12 -5.03 4.04
CA SER A 137 0.57 -4.74 5.41
C SER A 137 1.01 -6.02 6.12
N ASP A 138 0.21 -7.08 6.09
CA ASP A 138 0.58 -8.39 6.66
C ASP A 138 1.85 -8.97 6.00
N TYR A 139 1.98 -8.84 4.68
CA TYR A 139 3.17 -9.26 3.95
C TYR A 139 4.43 -8.52 4.41
N MET A 140 4.36 -7.19 4.49
CA MET A 140 5.46 -6.34 4.94
C MET A 140 5.83 -6.61 6.39
N VAL A 141 4.85 -6.75 7.29
CA VAL A 141 5.08 -7.02 8.73
C VAL A 141 5.85 -8.32 8.91
N ARG A 142 5.51 -9.39 8.20
CA ARG A 142 6.26 -10.67 8.32
C ARG A 142 7.71 -10.54 7.85
N ILE A 143 7.97 -9.70 6.85
CA ILE A 143 9.34 -9.40 6.40
C ILE A 143 10.10 -8.61 7.47
N LEU A 144 9.47 -7.54 7.98
CA LEU A 144 10.04 -6.68 9.03
C LEU A 144 10.29 -7.46 10.33
N SER A 145 9.39 -8.34 10.72
CA SER A 145 9.55 -9.21 11.89
C SER A 145 10.80 -10.07 11.78
N ARG A 146 11.08 -10.63 10.59
CA ARG A 146 12.34 -11.36 10.38
C ARG A 146 13.54 -10.43 10.42
N LEU A 147 13.44 -9.25 9.81
CA LEU A 147 14.52 -8.26 9.81
C LEU A 147 14.95 -7.90 11.23
N GLN A 148 13.99 -7.72 12.14
CA GLN A 148 14.23 -7.46 13.55
C GLN A 148 14.73 -8.70 14.31
N THR A 149 14.11 -9.86 14.09
CA THR A 149 14.42 -11.08 14.85
C THR A 149 15.80 -11.62 14.51
N ASP A 150 16.12 -11.72 13.21
CA ASP A 150 17.39 -12.27 12.70
C ASP A 150 18.51 -11.22 12.60
N LYS A 151 18.31 -10.01 13.16
CA LYS A 151 19.27 -8.90 13.11
C LYS A 151 19.78 -8.60 11.69
N LEU A 152 18.85 -8.50 10.73
CA LEU A 152 19.19 -8.09 9.37
C LEU A 152 19.30 -6.56 9.31
N ARG A 153 20.35 -6.07 8.66
CA ARG A 153 20.50 -4.64 8.32
C ARG A 153 19.71 -4.27 7.07
N SER A 154 19.63 -5.19 6.11
CA SER A 154 19.00 -4.91 4.81
C SER A 154 18.28 -6.12 4.25
N VAL A 155 17.08 -5.89 3.74
CA VAL A 155 16.32 -6.79 2.87
C VAL A 155 16.03 -6.07 1.56
N SER A 156 16.35 -6.71 0.43
CA SER A 156 16.02 -6.18 -0.89
C SER A 156 15.54 -7.31 -1.76
N VAL A 157 14.45 -7.13 -2.50
CA VAL A 157 14.10 -8.07 -3.56
C VAL A 157 15.17 -8.01 -4.67
N THR A 158 15.51 -9.15 -5.24
CA THR A 158 16.46 -9.23 -6.35
C THR A 158 15.83 -8.74 -7.65
N GLN A 159 16.62 -8.13 -8.54
CA GLN A 159 16.15 -7.79 -9.89
C GLN A 159 15.63 -8.99 -10.67
N ARG A 160 16.25 -10.16 -10.47
CA ARG A 160 15.81 -11.41 -11.12
C ARG A 160 14.39 -11.78 -10.69
N ALA A 161 14.08 -11.73 -9.40
CA ALA A 161 12.75 -12.04 -8.88
C ALA A 161 11.70 -11.03 -9.36
N GLN A 162 11.99 -9.72 -9.26
CA GLN A 162 11.06 -8.69 -9.76
C GLN A 162 10.79 -8.89 -11.26
N ARG A 163 11.83 -9.06 -12.08
CA ARG A 163 11.66 -9.27 -13.52
C ARG A 163 10.86 -10.53 -13.84
N ALA A 164 11.14 -11.65 -13.18
CA ALA A 164 10.39 -12.90 -13.39
C ALA A 164 8.92 -12.75 -13.02
N PHE A 165 8.63 -12.10 -11.89
CA PHE A 165 7.26 -11.77 -11.47
C PHE A 165 6.57 -10.88 -12.51
N ASN A 166 7.23 -9.82 -12.97
CA ASN A 166 6.66 -8.89 -13.95
C ASN A 166 6.46 -9.53 -15.33
N GLN A 167 7.35 -10.42 -15.77
CA GLN A 167 7.15 -11.22 -16.98
C GLN A 167 5.89 -12.09 -16.87
N TRP A 168 5.69 -12.77 -15.73
CA TRP A 168 4.46 -13.50 -15.49
C TRP A 168 3.24 -12.58 -15.50
N VAL A 169 3.28 -11.43 -14.82
CA VAL A 169 2.20 -10.44 -14.82
C VAL A 169 1.82 -10.04 -16.24
N GLN A 170 2.80 -9.63 -17.04
CA GLN A 170 2.58 -9.16 -18.39
C GLN A 170 2.12 -10.29 -19.33
N SER A 171 2.49 -11.55 -19.07
CA SER A 171 1.94 -12.71 -19.79
C SER A 171 0.42 -12.90 -19.60
N ARG A 172 -0.14 -12.37 -18.51
CA ARG A 172 -1.59 -12.47 -18.21
C ARG A 172 -2.39 -11.32 -18.81
N MET A 173 -1.77 -10.13 -18.94
CA MET A 173 -2.46 -8.91 -19.35
C MET A 173 -3.20 -9.01 -20.69
N PRO A 174 -2.69 -9.68 -21.75
CA PRO A 174 -3.41 -9.80 -23.03
C PRO A 174 -4.78 -10.47 -22.91
N HIS A 175 -5.02 -11.26 -21.86
CA HIS A 175 -6.29 -11.94 -21.60
C HIS A 175 -7.23 -11.14 -20.68
N MET A 176 -6.82 -9.95 -20.25
CA MET A 176 -7.58 -9.09 -19.35
C MET A 176 -8.20 -7.92 -20.11
N VAL A 177 -9.37 -7.48 -19.66
CA VAL A 177 -10.12 -6.38 -20.27
C VAL A 177 -9.34 -5.05 -20.30
N TRP A 178 -8.38 -4.87 -19.39
CA TRP A 178 -7.54 -3.67 -19.34
C TRP A 178 -6.62 -3.50 -20.55
N SER A 179 -6.42 -4.56 -21.34
CA SER A 179 -5.63 -4.51 -22.58
C SER A 179 -6.45 -4.08 -23.80
N GLY A 180 -7.76 -3.91 -23.67
CA GLY A 180 -8.64 -3.44 -24.76
C GLY A 180 -8.28 -2.02 -25.23
N PRO A 181 -8.88 -1.49 -26.31
CA PRO A 181 -8.50 -0.22 -26.94
C PRO A 181 -8.76 1.04 -26.09
N CYS A 182 -9.32 0.92 -24.89
CA CYS A 182 -9.59 2.09 -24.06
C CYS A 182 -8.30 2.81 -23.63
N LYS A 183 -8.34 4.14 -23.68
CA LYS A 183 -7.40 5.01 -22.94
C LYS A 183 -7.70 4.91 -21.44
N SER A 184 -6.73 4.58 -20.61
CA SER A 184 -6.93 4.42 -19.16
C SER A 184 -5.64 4.76 -18.44
N TRP A 185 -5.75 5.30 -17.23
CA TRP A 185 -4.62 5.49 -16.32
C TRP A 185 -3.99 4.16 -15.87
N TYR A 186 -4.61 3.02 -16.22
CA TYR A 186 -4.03 1.68 -16.03
C TYR A 186 -2.80 1.40 -16.91
N LYS A 187 -2.64 2.16 -17.99
CA LYS A 187 -1.57 1.97 -18.97
C LYS A 187 -0.56 3.09 -18.89
N ASN A 188 0.69 2.73 -19.14
CA ASN A 188 1.75 3.70 -19.37
C ASN A 188 1.72 4.19 -20.83
N ASP A 189 2.60 5.12 -21.22
CA ASP A 189 2.56 5.74 -22.55
C ASP A 189 2.98 4.78 -23.67
N ASN A 190 3.66 3.68 -23.31
CA ASN A 190 3.99 2.56 -24.19
C ASN A 190 2.83 1.54 -24.34
N GLY A 191 1.68 1.78 -23.71
CA GLY A 191 0.51 0.89 -23.75
C GLY A 191 0.61 -0.34 -22.83
N LYS A 192 1.69 -0.48 -22.04
CA LYS A 192 1.84 -1.56 -21.04
C LYS A 192 0.83 -1.35 -19.92
N VAL A 193 0.11 -2.40 -19.53
CA VAL A 193 -0.79 -2.36 -18.37
C VAL A 193 0.06 -2.49 -17.10
N VAL A 194 0.08 -1.44 -16.29
CA VAL A 194 1.03 -1.28 -15.17
C VAL A 194 0.35 -1.11 -13.80
N VAL A 195 -0.93 -0.78 -13.76
CA VAL A 195 -1.66 -0.57 -12.50
C VAL A 195 -2.19 -1.88 -11.89
N PRO A 196 -3.09 -2.61 -12.57
CA PRO A 196 -3.85 -3.66 -11.90
C PRO A 196 -3.02 -4.92 -11.65
N TRP A 197 -3.26 -5.56 -10.50
CA TRP A 197 -2.87 -6.94 -10.26
C TRP A 197 -3.58 -7.89 -11.26
N PRO A 198 -2.88 -8.85 -11.89
CA PRO A 198 -3.43 -9.76 -12.91
C PRO A 198 -4.22 -10.93 -12.29
N GLY A 199 -5.20 -10.63 -11.43
CA GLY A 199 -6.01 -11.62 -10.73
C GLY A 199 -7.00 -11.00 -9.75
N THR A 200 -7.76 -11.83 -9.04
CA THR A 200 -8.66 -11.37 -7.97
C THR A 200 -7.87 -10.92 -6.74
N VAL A 201 -8.51 -10.15 -5.86
CA VAL A 201 -7.90 -9.83 -4.55
C VAL A 201 -7.61 -11.11 -3.75
N LEU A 202 -8.45 -12.15 -3.85
CA LEU A 202 -8.19 -13.44 -3.21
C LEU A 202 -6.95 -14.13 -3.77
N HIS A 203 -6.70 -14.01 -5.07
CA HIS A 203 -5.44 -14.47 -5.66
C HIS A 203 -4.25 -13.69 -5.08
N TYR A 204 -4.36 -12.37 -4.88
CA TYR A 204 -3.31 -11.59 -4.23
C TYR A 204 -3.05 -12.08 -2.79
N TYR A 205 -4.11 -12.39 -2.02
CA TYR A 205 -3.98 -12.98 -0.69
C TYR A 205 -3.17 -14.27 -0.72
N ALA A 206 -3.57 -15.23 -1.55
CA ALA A 206 -2.89 -16.52 -1.68
C ALA A 206 -1.44 -16.37 -2.17
N ALA A 207 -1.20 -15.53 -3.18
CA ALA A 207 0.14 -15.30 -3.74
C ALA A 207 1.12 -14.74 -2.72
N THR A 208 0.61 -13.92 -1.79
CA THR A 208 1.36 -13.30 -0.71
C THR A 208 1.32 -14.09 0.59
N GLU A 209 0.65 -15.25 0.69
CA GLU A 209 0.75 -16.12 1.88
C GLU A 209 2.17 -16.60 2.13
N ILE A 210 2.92 -16.82 1.06
CA ILE A 210 4.29 -17.30 1.15
C ILE A 210 5.23 -16.12 0.90
N VAL A 211 6.09 -15.83 1.87
CA VAL A 211 7.29 -15.02 1.63
C VAL A 211 8.34 -15.93 1.01
N ARG A 212 8.63 -15.71 -0.28
CA ARG A 212 9.65 -16.45 -1.04
C ARG A 212 11.02 -15.89 -0.71
N TRP A 213 11.61 -16.32 0.39
CA TRP A 213 12.88 -15.78 0.88
C TRP A 213 14.04 -15.91 -0.11
N GLU A 214 13.97 -16.87 -1.02
CA GLU A 214 14.88 -17.07 -2.15
C GLU A 214 14.88 -15.92 -3.18
N ASP A 215 13.87 -15.07 -3.15
CA ASP A 215 13.76 -13.90 -4.03
C ASP A 215 14.49 -12.66 -3.47
N PHE A 216 15.02 -12.74 -2.25
CA PHE A 216 15.60 -11.61 -1.52
C PHE A 216 17.11 -11.72 -1.29
N ASP A 217 17.79 -10.59 -1.43
CA ASP A 217 19.11 -10.35 -0.85
C ASP A 217 18.94 -9.97 0.63
N LEU A 218 19.46 -10.82 1.52
CA LEU A 218 19.46 -10.59 2.96
C LEU A 218 20.86 -10.24 3.44
N VAL A 219 21.00 -9.10 4.10
CA VAL A 219 22.28 -8.63 4.67
C VAL A 219 22.12 -8.57 6.18
N TYR A 220 22.89 -9.41 6.89
CA TYR A 220 22.96 -9.40 8.34
C TYR A 220 23.73 -8.18 8.84
N GLU A 221 23.36 -7.67 10.01
CA GLU A 221 24.10 -6.57 10.65
C GLU A 221 25.54 -6.98 10.98
N ASN A 222 25.69 -8.17 11.55
CA ASN A 222 26.97 -8.85 11.71
C ASN A 222 26.86 -10.25 11.06
N PRO A 223 27.56 -10.52 9.93
CA PRO A 223 27.52 -11.81 9.24
C PRO A 223 27.93 -13.00 10.11
N ASP A 224 28.81 -12.79 11.11
CA ASP A 224 29.30 -13.84 12.01
C ASP A 224 28.25 -14.21 13.08
N GLU A 225 27.22 -13.36 13.26
CA GLU A 225 26.14 -13.53 14.25
C GLU A 225 24.80 -13.92 13.60
N LYS A 226 24.83 -14.59 12.44
CA LYS A 226 23.62 -15.00 11.70
C LYS A 226 22.56 -15.72 12.54
N TYR A 227 22.97 -16.48 13.55
CA TYR A 227 22.10 -17.27 14.42
C TYR A 227 21.89 -16.63 15.80
N ALA A 228 22.24 -15.35 15.97
CA ALA A 228 22.08 -14.66 17.25
C ALA A 228 20.62 -14.61 17.73
N SER A 229 19.65 -14.74 16.81
CA SER A 229 18.22 -14.83 17.13
C SER A 229 17.85 -16.06 17.95
N PHE A 230 18.69 -17.10 17.97
CA PHE A 230 18.48 -18.30 18.79
C PHE A 230 18.82 -18.08 20.27
N GLY A 231 19.37 -16.91 20.61
CA GLY A 231 19.78 -16.58 21.96
C GLY A 231 20.80 -17.56 22.51
N ASN A 232 20.61 -17.98 23.75
CA ASN A 232 21.47 -18.95 24.44
C ASN A 232 20.99 -20.41 24.29
N GLY A 233 20.05 -20.68 23.38
CA GLY A 233 19.50 -22.04 23.18
C GLY A 233 18.56 -22.53 24.28
N VAL A 234 18.14 -21.66 25.21
CA VAL A 234 17.21 -21.98 26.30
C VAL A 234 15.88 -21.29 26.05
N THR A 235 14.80 -22.07 25.96
CA THR A 235 13.44 -21.54 25.79
C THR A 235 12.83 -21.17 27.15
N ILE A 236 11.85 -20.27 27.16
CA ILE A 236 11.11 -19.91 28.38
C ILE A 236 10.45 -21.16 29.02
N ASP A 237 9.97 -22.09 28.19
CA ASP A 237 9.35 -23.34 28.65
C ASP A 237 10.39 -24.39 29.10
N GLY A 238 11.64 -24.26 28.64
CA GLY A 238 12.73 -25.17 28.93
C GLY A 238 13.60 -24.65 30.06
N PHE A 239 13.16 -24.81 31.31
CA PHE A 239 13.94 -24.53 32.51
C PHE A 239 14.52 -23.10 32.56
N MET A 240 13.80 -22.19 33.22
CA MET A 240 14.47 -21.20 34.07
C MET A 240 14.70 -21.88 35.42
N PRO A 241 15.84 -22.55 35.68
CA PRO A 241 16.08 -23.01 37.03
C PRO A 241 16.19 -21.75 37.90
N ASN A 242 15.41 -21.67 38.98
CA ASN A 242 15.50 -20.58 39.96
C ASN A 242 16.94 -20.37 40.48
N HIS A 243 17.80 -21.37 40.28
CA HIS A 243 19.22 -21.32 40.55
C HIS A 243 20.00 -22.25 39.62
N PHE A 244 21.14 -21.79 39.10
CA PHE A 244 22.03 -22.66 38.32
C PHE A 244 22.62 -23.76 39.23
N PRO A 245 22.66 -25.04 38.83
CA PRO A 245 23.12 -26.14 39.68
C PRO A 245 24.54 -26.00 40.25
N TRP A 246 25.38 -25.20 39.61
CA TRP A 246 26.78 -24.96 40.00
C TRP A 246 27.01 -23.61 40.70
N VAL A 247 25.96 -22.82 40.87
CA VAL A 247 25.98 -21.65 41.76
C VAL A 247 25.34 -22.13 43.05
N HIS A 248 26.02 -21.99 44.18
CA HIS A 248 25.37 -22.23 45.47
C HIS A 248 24.61 -20.96 45.85
N PRO A 249 23.35 -21.06 46.32
CA PRO A 249 22.69 -19.90 46.91
C PRO A 249 23.57 -19.43 48.08
N PRO A 250 23.75 -18.11 48.28
CA PRO A 250 24.56 -17.62 49.39
C PRO A 250 24.04 -18.25 50.69
N THR A 251 24.85 -19.10 51.32
CA THR A 251 24.53 -19.71 52.60
C THR A 251 24.33 -18.61 53.64
N ASP A 252 23.14 -18.56 54.22
CA ASP A 252 22.72 -17.75 55.38
C ASP A 252 23.53 -16.48 55.63
N ILE A 253 23.46 -15.52 54.71
CA ILE A 253 23.60 -14.13 55.12
C ILE A 253 22.30 -13.79 55.84
N GLN A 254 22.32 -13.83 57.17
CA GLN A 254 21.27 -13.22 57.98
C GLN A 254 21.08 -11.77 57.51
N LYS A 255 20.03 -11.53 56.73
CA LYS A 255 19.63 -10.17 56.37
C LYS A 255 19.18 -9.49 57.65
N PRO A 256 19.73 -8.32 58.03
CA PRO A 256 19.10 -7.52 59.07
C PRO A 256 17.70 -7.14 58.56
N GLU A 257 16.70 -7.29 59.41
CA GLU A 257 15.31 -6.94 59.09
C GLU A 257 15.26 -5.50 58.58
N ARG A 258 14.85 -5.34 57.31
CA ARG A 258 14.48 -4.04 56.79
C ARG A 258 13.00 -3.82 57.10
N ASN A 259 12.73 -2.82 57.93
CA ASN A 259 11.40 -2.24 58.12
C ASN A 259 10.76 -1.98 56.76
N VAL A 260 9.61 -2.62 56.53
CA VAL A 260 8.80 -2.42 55.33
C VAL A 260 7.78 -1.33 55.64
N GLU A 261 8.19 -0.08 55.53
CA GLU A 261 7.26 1.01 55.24
C GLU A 261 7.54 1.53 53.84
N GLY A 262 6.54 1.41 52.96
CA GLY A 262 6.52 2.10 51.66
C GLY A 262 7.13 1.35 50.47
N ALA A 263 6.59 0.19 50.10
CA ALA A 263 6.69 -0.29 48.71
C ALA A 263 5.46 -1.13 48.34
N SER A 264 4.53 -0.51 47.62
CA SER A 264 3.34 -1.15 47.07
C SER A 264 3.71 -2.29 46.11
N ARG A 265 3.17 -3.49 46.35
CA ARG A 265 3.21 -4.61 45.40
C ARG A 265 2.44 -4.25 44.13
N VAL A 266 3.13 -4.10 42.99
CA VAL A 266 2.48 -4.05 41.68
C VAL A 266 2.22 -5.49 41.23
N ARG A 267 0.95 -5.90 41.17
CA ARG A 267 0.52 -7.17 40.55
C ARG A 267 0.61 -7.04 39.03
N ALA A 268 1.17 -8.05 38.37
CA ALA A 268 1.01 -8.23 36.93
C ALA A 268 -0.44 -8.62 36.60
N PRO A 269 -1.06 -8.09 35.52
CA PRO A 269 -2.41 -8.49 35.12
C PRO A 269 -2.40 -9.83 34.38
N PRO A 270 -3.50 -10.60 34.42
CA PRO A 270 -3.57 -11.93 33.84
C PRO A 270 -3.68 -11.90 32.31
N SER A 271 -3.18 -12.98 31.72
CA SER A 271 -3.17 -13.30 30.30
C SER A 271 -4.56 -13.32 29.67
N ASN A 272 -4.77 -12.48 28.66
CA ASN A 272 -5.74 -12.70 27.57
C ASN A 272 -5.16 -12.07 26.29
N VAL A 273 -4.45 -12.90 25.53
CA VAL A 273 -3.85 -12.55 24.24
C VAL A 273 -4.90 -12.78 23.16
N LEU A 274 -5.68 -11.74 22.84
CA LEU A 274 -6.34 -11.64 21.53
C LEU A 274 -6.77 -10.21 21.13
N TYR A 275 -6.64 -9.21 22.00
CA TYR A 275 -7.12 -7.83 21.72
C TYR A 275 -6.02 -6.77 21.51
N ARG A 276 -4.75 -7.16 21.30
CA ARG A 276 -3.61 -6.21 21.29
C ARG A 276 -2.94 -5.94 19.93
N VAL A 277 -3.60 -6.21 18.81
CA VAL A 277 -3.06 -5.80 17.49
C VAL A 277 -3.42 -4.35 17.13
N THR A 278 -4.44 -3.75 17.76
CA THR A 278 -4.86 -2.37 17.42
C THR A 278 -4.14 -1.28 18.24
N SER A 279 -3.65 -1.56 19.45
CA SER A 279 -3.05 -0.53 20.31
C SER A 279 -1.55 -0.29 20.08
N GLN A 280 -0.79 -1.28 19.60
CA GLN A 280 0.64 -1.10 19.31
C GLN A 280 0.89 -0.27 18.05
N VAL A 281 -0.04 -0.29 17.09
CA VAL A 281 0.03 0.56 15.87
C VAL A 281 -0.17 2.04 16.21
N LEU A 282 -0.99 2.36 17.22
CA LEU A 282 -1.26 3.74 17.62
C LEU A 282 -0.10 4.40 18.40
N HIS A 283 0.71 3.61 19.11
CA HIS A 283 1.89 4.15 19.82
C HIS A 283 3.08 4.43 18.90
N LEU A 284 3.15 3.80 17.72
CA LEU A 284 4.22 4.01 16.74
C LEU A 284 3.99 5.24 15.84
N LEU A 285 2.81 5.88 15.89
CA LEU A 285 2.44 7.00 15.02
C LEU A 285 2.33 8.37 15.70
N GLY A 286 2.98 8.56 16.86
CA GLY A 286 3.26 9.90 17.40
C GLY A 286 2.07 10.87 17.41
N ALA A 287 0.98 10.52 18.11
CA ALA A 287 -0.14 11.43 18.31
C ALA A 287 0.24 12.53 19.32
N TRP A 288 0.22 13.77 18.85
CA TRP A 288 0.33 14.97 19.66
C TRP A 288 -0.74 14.98 20.77
N SER A 289 -0.32 15.21 22.01
CA SER A 289 -1.24 15.40 23.13
C SER A 289 -1.82 16.81 23.08
N TYR A 290 -3.15 16.94 22.92
CA TYR A 290 -3.86 18.15 23.31
C TYR A 290 -4.26 18.05 24.79
N PRO A 291 -4.04 19.09 25.62
CA PRO A 291 -4.39 19.06 27.02
C PRO A 291 -5.87 19.40 27.22
N GLY A 292 -6.60 18.48 27.86
CA GLY A 292 -7.88 18.75 28.49
C GLY A 292 -9.05 18.03 27.85
N GLU A 293 -9.34 16.81 28.31
CA GLU A 293 -10.70 16.30 28.41
C GLU A 293 -10.75 15.13 29.40
N THR A 294 -11.56 15.29 30.45
CA THR A 294 -11.83 14.31 31.51
C THR A 294 -12.67 13.14 30.99
N PRO A 295 -12.43 11.88 31.43
CA PRO A 295 -13.15 10.73 30.90
C PRO A 295 -14.56 10.61 31.51
N PHE A 296 -15.57 10.50 30.64
CA PHE A 296 -16.92 10.14 31.01
C PHE A 296 -16.99 8.67 31.45
N LYS A 297 -17.60 8.43 32.61
CA LYS A 297 -17.99 7.10 33.10
C LYS A 297 -19.33 6.69 32.49
N SER A 298 -19.37 5.54 31.83
CA SER A 298 -20.23 4.40 32.15
C SER A 298 -19.88 3.24 31.23
#